data_AF-A0A5E5PN90-F1
#
_entry.id   AF-A0A5E5PN90-F1
#
_cell.length_a   1.000
_cell.length_b   1.000
_cell.length_c   1.000
_cell.angle_alpha   90.00
_cell.angle_beta   90.00
_cell.angle_gamma   90.00
#
_symmetry.space_group_name_H-M   'P 1'
#
loop_
_entity.id
_entity.type
_entity.pdbx_description
1 polymer ?
#
loop_
_entity_poly.entity_id
_entity_poly.type
_entity_poly.pdbx_seq_one_letter_code
_entity_poly.pdbx_strand_id
1 'polypeptide(L)'
;MNITVENIKCGGCAGTITKKLNAEFNTDSVKVEVEQGVVNINIEDNKRDEVTKVLLGLGYPETDSVHGLSSAKAKAKSFVSCAIGKMDK
;
A
#
# COMPACT_ATOMS: atom_id res chain seq x y z
N MET A 1 -1.30 2.06 12.76
CA MET A 1 -0.60 1.78 11.48
C MET A 1 -1.62 1.60 10.36
N ASN A 2 -1.29 2.04 9.14
CA ASN A 2 -2.07 1.81 7.93
C ASN A 2 -1.21 1.12 6.87
N ILE A 3 -1.74 0.05 6.27
CA ILE A 3 -1.09 -0.70 5.18
C ILE A 3 -2.05 -0.68 4.01
N THR A 4 -1.59 -0.17 2.88
CA THR A 4 -2.34 -0.23 1.64
C THR A 4 -2.06 -1.57 0.98
N VAL A 5 -3.08 -2.28 0.52
CA VAL A 5 -2.97 -3.59 -0.10
C VAL A 5 -3.75 -3.65 -1.41
N GLU A 6 -3.32 -4.51 -2.32
CA GLU A 6 -4.03 -4.74 -3.58
C GLU A 6 -5.04 -5.89 -3.47
N ASN A 7 -5.90 -5.98 -4.49
CA ASN A 7 -6.81 -7.12 -4.71
C ASN A 7 -7.98 -7.26 -3.72
N ILE A 8 -8.24 -6.27 -2.86
CA ILE A 8 -9.50 -6.20 -2.09
C ILE A 8 -10.62 -5.70 -3.02
N LYS A 9 -11.57 -6.58 -3.34
CA LYS A 9 -12.71 -6.27 -4.24
C LYS A 9 -14.08 -6.39 -3.57
N CYS A 10 -14.12 -6.88 -2.33
CA CYS A 10 -15.36 -7.30 -1.69
C CYS A 10 -15.36 -7.11 -0.17
N GLY A 11 -16.52 -6.80 0.42
CA GLY A 11 -16.65 -6.71 1.89
C GLY A 11 -16.39 -8.03 2.63
N GLY A 12 -16.65 -9.17 2.00
CA GLY A 12 -16.30 -10.49 2.57
C GLY A 12 -14.80 -10.72 2.72
N CYS A 13 -14.01 -10.12 1.83
CA CYS A 13 -12.56 -10.13 1.82
C CYS A 13 -12.04 -9.37 3.05
N ALA A 14 -12.61 -8.19 3.32
CA ALA A 14 -12.32 -7.37 4.50
C ALA A 14 -12.60 -8.08 5.82
N GLY A 15 -13.75 -8.76 5.95
CA GLY A 15 -14.08 -9.50 7.17
C GLY A 15 -13.10 -10.64 7.49
N THR A 16 -12.55 -11.28 6.46
CA THR A 16 -11.53 -12.33 6.62
C THR A 16 -10.21 -11.75 7.11
N ILE A 17 -9.77 -10.64 6.52
CA ILE A 17 -8.56 -9.91 6.94
C ILE A 17 -8.68 -9.46 8.39
N THR A 18 -9.78 -8.80 8.77
CA THR A 18 -10.03 -8.35 10.14
C THR A 18 -9.95 -9.49 11.14
N LYS A 19 -10.64 -10.62 10.88
CA LYS A 19 -10.60 -11.77 11.78
C LYS A 19 -9.21 -12.37 11.92
N LYS A 20 -8.47 -12.50 10.81
CA LYS A 20 -7.14 -13.11 10.82
C LYS A 20 -6.13 -12.23 11.55
N LEU A 21 -6.15 -10.93 11.30
CA LEU A 21 -5.28 -9.97 12.00
C LEU A 21 -5.63 -9.84 13.48
N ASN A 22 -6.92 -9.83 13.85
CA ASN A 22 -7.33 -9.80 15.25
C ASN A 22 -6.81 -11.04 16.01
N ALA A 23 -6.92 -12.23 15.40
CA ALA A 23 -6.46 -13.48 16.00
C ALA A 23 -4.93 -13.58 16.12
N GLU A 24 -4.19 -13.15 15.09
CA GLU A 24 -2.72 -13.26 15.07
C GLU A 24 -2.07 -12.23 16.01
N PHE A 25 -2.58 -11.00 16.02
CA PHE A 25 -1.99 -9.89 16.75
C PHE A 25 -2.67 -9.58 18.10
N ASN A 26 -3.69 -10.37 18.48
CA ASN A 26 -4.50 -10.16 19.69
C ASN A 26 -4.98 -8.70 19.81
N THR A 27 -5.52 -8.17 18.70
CA THR A 27 -6.06 -6.81 18.62
C THR A 27 -7.54 -6.87 18.24
N ASP A 28 -8.33 -5.90 18.67
CA ASP A 28 -9.75 -5.77 18.27
C ASP A 28 -9.98 -4.55 17.37
N SER A 29 -8.93 -3.77 17.11
CA SER A 29 -9.01 -2.49 16.40
C SER A 29 -8.42 -2.60 14.99
N VAL A 30 -9.01 -3.49 14.17
CA VAL A 30 -8.69 -3.62 12.74
C VAL A 30 -9.86 -3.12 11.90
N LYS A 31 -9.60 -2.11 11.07
CA LYS A 31 -10.56 -1.52 10.12
C LYS A 31 -10.03 -1.66 8.71
N VAL A 32 -10.80 -2.29 7.83
CA VAL A 32 -10.44 -2.46 6.41
C VAL A 32 -11.33 -1.57 5.56
N GLU A 33 -10.72 -0.67 4.78
CA GLU A 33 -11.39 0.24 3.85
C GLU A 33 -11.29 -0.36 2.45
N VAL A 34 -12.33 -1.07 2.03
CA VAL A 34 -12.39 -1.74 0.72
C VAL A 34 -12.29 -0.75 -0.43
N GLU A 35 -12.90 0.43 -0.31
CA GLU A 35 -12.89 1.47 -1.35
C GLU A 35 -11.49 2.01 -1.64
N GLN A 36 -10.64 2.07 -0.61
CA GLN A 36 -9.26 2.57 -0.72
C GLN A 36 -8.21 1.45 -0.77
N GLY A 37 -8.61 0.20 -0.47
CA GLY A 37 -7.66 -0.90 -0.27
C GLY A 37 -6.76 -0.69 0.95
N VAL A 38 -7.24 -0.03 2.01
CA VAL A 38 -6.42 0.32 3.18
C VAL A 38 -6.81 -0.52 4.40
N VAL A 39 -5.84 -1.20 4.99
CA VAL A 39 -5.98 -1.92 6.26
C VAL A 39 -5.40 -1.06 7.38
N ASN A 40 -6.26 -0.63 8.29
CA ASN A 40 -5.87 0.10 9.50
C ASN A 40 -5.85 -0.87 10.68
N ILE A 41 -4.73 -0.92 11.38
CA ILE A 41 -4.53 -1.77 12.55
C ILE A 41 -3.85 -0.96 13.66
N ASN A 42 -4.38 -1.07 14.88
CA ASN A 42 -3.81 -0.40 16.05
C ASN A 42 -2.85 -1.32 16.80
N ILE A 43 -1.64 -1.48 16.26
CA ILE A 43 -0.52 -2.20 16.88
C ILE A 43 0.78 -1.42 16.69
N GLU A 44 1.85 -1.88 17.34
CA GLU A 44 3.18 -1.27 17.24
C GLU A 44 3.79 -1.40 15.83
N ASP A 45 4.55 -0.37 15.42
CA ASP A 45 5.08 -0.26 14.06
C ASP A 45 6.12 -1.34 13.70
N ASN A 46 6.78 -1.93 14.69
CA ASN A 46 7.72 -3.05 14.51
C ASN A 46 7.02 -4.33 14.01
N LYS A 47 5.70 -4.46 14.19
CA LYS A 47 4.94 -5.63 13.70
C LYS A 47 4.47 -5.49 12.25
N ARG A 48 4.81 -4.38 11.57
CA ARG A 48 4.41 -4.14 10.17
C ARG A 48 4.79 -5.29 9.25
N ASP A 49 6.02 -5.76 9.35
CA ASP A 49 6.56 -6.83 8.51
C ASP A 49 5.77 -8.15 8.69
N GLU A 50 5.39 -8.48 9.93
CA GLU A 50 4.53 -9.62 10.22
C GLU A 50 3.14 -9.43 9.62
N VAL A 51 2.54 -8.25 9.77
CA VAL A 51 1.21 -7.96 9.21
C VAL A 51 1.23 -8.10 7.68
N THR A 52 2.24 -7.52 7.00
CA THR A 52 2.39 -7.61 5.55
C THR A 52 2.62 -9.05 5.10
N LYS A 53 3.39 -9.86 5.85
CA LYS A 53 3.55 -11.29 5.57
C LYS A 53 2.23 -12.06 5.68
N VAL A 54 1.42 -11.79 6.70
CA VAL A 54 0.11 -12.41 6.88
C VAL A 54 -0.81 -12.03 5.71
N LEU A 55 -0.88 -10.74 5.36
CA LEU A 55 -1.68 -10.24 4.25
C LEU A 55 -1.24 -10.85 2.91
N LEU A 56 0.07 -10.95 2.66
CA LEU A 56 0.64 -11.57 1.48
C LEU A 56 0.31 -13.08 1.40
N GLY A 57 0.37 -13.79 2.52
CA GLY A 57 -0.05 -15.19 2.62
C GLY A 57 -1.55 -15.41 2.37
N LEU A 58 -2.38 -14.38 2.61
CA LEU A 58 -3.81 -14.37 2.28
C LEU A 58 -4.10 -13.96 0.83
N GLY A 59 -3.09 -13.53 0.06
CA GLY A 59 -3.25 -13.05 -1.32
C GLY A 59 -3.55 -11.55 -1.45
N TYR A 60 -3.30 -10.77 -0.40
CA TYR A 60 -3.42 -9.31 -0.37
C TYR A 60 -2.04 -8.67 -0.17
N PRO A 61 -1.20 -8.61 -1.22
CA PRO A 61 0.12 -7.99 -1.10
C PRO A 61 0.01 -6.50 -0.77
N GLU A 62 0.95 -5.98 0.04
CA GLU A 62 1.11 -4.54 0.28
C GLU A 62 1.40 -3.82 -1.04
N THR A 63 0.64 -2.75 -1.33
CA THR A 63 0.98 -1.84 -2.41
C THR A 63 1.95 -0.80 -1.85
N ASP A 64 3.17 -0.87 -2.36
CA ASP A 64 4.29 -0.04 -1.96
C ASP A 64 3.94 1.43 -2.21
N SER A 65 3.47 2.09 -1.15
CA SER A 65 2.92 3.46 -1.21
C SER A 65 4.00 4.52 -1.50
N VAL A 66 5.26 4.09 -1.67
CA VAL A 66 6.43 4.92 -2.00
C VAL A 66 6.42 5.37 -3.48
N HIS A 67 5.62 4.72 -4.35
CA HIS A 67 5.66 4.99 -5.79
C HIS A 67 4.71 6.09 -6.29
N GLY A 68 3.69 6.49 -5.52
CA GLY A 68 2.71 7.50 -5.94
C GLY A 68 3.25 8.93 -5.99
N LEU A 69 4.14 9.30 -5.05
CA LEU A 69 4.69 10.67 -4.98
C LEU A 69 6.04 10.81 -5.69
N SER A 70 6.85 9.75 -5.71
CA SER A 70 8.17 9.76 -6.34
C SER A 70 8.09 9.76 -7.88
N SER A 71 7.03 9.19 -8.46
CA SER A 71 6.83 9.14 -9.91
C SER A 71 6.44 10.48 -10.53
N ALA A 72 5.80 11.38 -9.76
CA ALA A 72 5.48 12.73 -10.24
C ALA A 72 6.73 13.63 -10.35
N LYS A 73 7.72 13.44 -9.45
CA LYS A 73 8.99 14.17 -9.50
C LYS A 73 9.90 13.69 -10.64
N ALA A 74 9.86 12.41 -10.98
CA ALA A 74 10.67 11.84 -12.06
C ALA A 74 10.22 12.26 -13.47
N LYS A 75 8.92 12.50 -13.68
CA LYS A 75 8.38 12.92 -15.00
C LYS A 75 8.74 14.36 -15.36
N ALA A 76 8.98 15.24 -14.38
CA ALA A 76 9.26 16.65 -14.63
C ALA A 76 10.71 16.93 -15.10
N LYS A 77 11.67 16.06 -14.77
CA LYS A 77 13.08 16.28 -15.15
C LYS A 77 13.38 15.91 -16.62
N SER A 78 12.55 15.09 -17.25
CA SER A 78 12.84 14.52 -18.57
C SER A 78 12.40 15.40 -19.75
N PHE A 79 11.42 16.28 -19.57
CA PHE A 79 10.94 17.15 -20.66
C PHE A 79 11.86 18.35 -20.97
N VAL A 80 12.78 18.69 -20.05
CA VAL A 80 13.74 19.79 -20.29
C VAL A 80 14.93 19.36 -21.15
N SER A 81 15.17 18.06 -21.33
CA SER A 81 16.33 17.57 -22.09
C SER A 81 16.13 17.50 -23.60
N CYS A 82 14.89 17.67 -24.11
CA CYS A 82 14.61 17.64 -25.55
C CYS A 82 14.63 19.05 -26.19
N ALA A 83 14.78 20.12 -25.39
CA ALA A 83 14.78 21.50 -25.86
C ALA A 83 16.19 22.08 -26.11
N ILE A 84 17.26 21.35 -25.78
CA ILE A 84 18.65 21.78 -25.98
C ILE A 84 19.22 20.95 -27.13
N GLY A 85 18.71 21.16 -28.34
CA GLY A 85 19.16 20.40 -29.51
C GLY A 85 18.90 21.09 -30.85
N LYS A 86 18.49 22.36 -30.84
CA LYS A 86 18.27 23.15 -32.05
C LYS A 86 18.90 24.53 -31.93
N MET A 87 20.22 24.55 -31.83
CA MET A 87 21.10 25.69 -32.15
C MET A 87 22.51 25.12 -32.22
N ASP A 88 22.88 24.60 -33.39
CA ASP A 88 24.12 24.97 -34.11
C ASP A 88 24.25 24.09 -35.38
N LYS A 89 23.71 24.60 -36.49
CA LYS A 89 24.37 24.73 -37.80
C LYS A 89 23.46 25.46 -38.78
#